data_AF-A0A960Q3V4-F1
#
_entry.id   AF-A0A960Q3V4-F1
#
_cell.length_a   1.000
_cell.length_b   1.000
_cell.length_c   1.000
_cell.angle_alpha   90.00
_cell.angle_beta   90.00
_cell.angle_gamma   90.00
#
_symmetry.space_group_name_H-M   'P 1'
#
loop_
_entity.id
_entity.type
_entity.pdbx_description
1 polymer ?
#
loop_
_entity_poly.entity_id
_entity_poly.type
_entity_poly.pdbx_seq_one_letter_code
_entity_poly.pdbx_strand_id
1 'polypeptide(L)'
;MNVGHWRVDTLILGRFRLDGGAMFGVVPKVLWEKVAPADEANRISLAMRCLLLRDGKRTVLVDCGLGHKEDERFRAQFALEQAPGILDLELARLDCRSD
;
A
#
# COMPACT_ATOMS: atom_id res chain seq x y z
N MET A 1 12.84 -6.78 -8.64
CA MET A 1 14.30 -6.75 -8.38
C MET A 1 14.76 -8.11 -7.88
N ASN A 2 16.06 -8.38 -7.83
CA ASN A 2 16.59 -9.61 -7.24
C ASN A 2 17.37 -9.29 -5.97
N VAL A 3 17.18 -10.07 -4.90
CA VAL A 3 17.92 -9.97 -3.64
C VAL A 3 18.43 -11.36 -3.29
N GLY A 4 19.71 -11.62 -3.56
CA GLY A 4 20.25 -12.97 -3.52
C GLY A 4 19.51 -13.90 -4.48
N HIS A 5 19.01 -15.02 -3.97
CA HIS A 5 18.23 -16.00 -4.74
C HIS A 5 16.74 -15.64 -4.87
N TRP A 6 16.28 -14.56 -4.22
CA TRP A 6 14.89 -14.14 -4.27
C TRP A 6 14.63 -13.16 -5.42
N ARG A 7 13.65 -13.50 -6.26
CA ARG A 7 12.91 -12.55 -7.09
C ARG A 7 11.93 -11.80 -6.18
N VAL A 8 12.03 -10.48 -6.13
CA VAL A 8 11.15 -9.60 -5.34
C VAL A 8 10.36 -8.71 -6.29
N ASP A 9 9.05 -8.87 -6.30
CA ASP A 9 8.12 -8.04 -7.06
C ASP A 9 7.29 -7.18 -6.11
N THR A 10 6.93 -5.99 -6.56
CA THR A 10 6.12 -5.04 -5.79
C THR A 10 4.70 -5.05 -6.31
N LEU A 11 3.74 -5.16 -5.39
CA LEU A 11 2.31 -5.07 -5.66
C LEU A 11 1.78 -3.81 -4.96
N ILE A 12 1.02 -2.97 -5.67
CA ILE A 12 0.34 -1.83 -5.08
C ILE A 12 -1.15 -2.14 -5.03
N LEU A 13 -1.67 -2.39 -3.82
CA LEU A 13 -3.05 -2.80 -3.61
C LEU A 13 -4.00 -1.62 -3.41
N GLY A 14 -3.56 -0.41 -3.76
CA GLY A 14 -4.32 0.82 -3.62
C GLY A 14 -3.59 1.88 -2.80
N ARG A 15 -4.27 2.99 -2.57
CA ARG A 15 -3.78 4.14 -1.80
C ARG A 15 -4.82 4.56 -0.77
N PHE A 16 -4.35 5.17 0.30
CA PHE A 16 -5.18 5.81 1.31
C PHE A 16 -4.45 7.03 1.83
N ARG A 17 -5.14 7.84 2.63
CA ARG A 17 -4.62 9.10 3.15
C ARG A 17 -4.69 9.13 4.67
N LEU A 18 -3.62 9.57 5.30
CA LEU A 18 -3.52 9.77 6.75
C LEU A 18 -3.07 11.18 7.06
N ASP A 19 -3.42 11.70 8.24
CA ASP A 19 -2.92 12.99 8.71
C ASP A 19 -1.39 13.04 8.65
N GLY A 20 -0.86 14.03 7.93
CA GLY A 20 0.58 14.18 7.74
C GLY A 20 1.31 14.49 9.04
N GLY A 21 0.68 15.25 9.95
CA GLY A 21 1.24 15.53 11.27
C GLY A 21 1.44 14.26 12.09
N ALA A 22 0.45 13.37 12.10
CA ALA A 22 0.54 12.06 12.76
C ALA A 22 1.63 11.18 12.15
N MET A 23 1.82 11.21 10.83
CA MET A 23 2.83 10.41 10.13
C MET A 23 4.26 10.92 10.32
N PHE A 24 4.44 12.24 10.41
CA PHE A 24 5.76 12.87 10.53
C PHE A 24 6.11 13.31 11.96
N GLY A 25 5.17 13.18 12.91
CA GLY A 25 5.37 13.44 14.33
C GLY A 25 5.86 14.86 14.60
N VAL A 26 7.05 14.97 15.20
CA VAL A 26 7.65 16.25 15.59
C VAL A 26 8.21 17.07 14.42
N VAL A 27 8.27 16.50 13.22
CA VAL A 27 8.81 17.22 12.05
C VAL A 27 7.84 18.34 11.64
N PRO A 28 8.30 19.60 11.50
CA PRO A 28 7.43 20.70 11.10
C PRO A 28 6.81 20.50 9.71
N LYS A 29 5.54 20.88 9.55
CA LYS A 29 4.79 20.80 8.28
C LYS A 29 5.52 21.43 7.10
N VAL A 30 6.10 22.61 7.31
CA VAL A 30 6.87 23.33 6.28
C VAL A 30 8.06 22.53 5.72
N LEU A 31 8.54 21.50 6.42
CA LEU A 31 9.60 20.62 5.94
C LEU A 31 9.02 19.38 5.25
N TRP A 32 8.11 18.64 5.89
CA TRP A 32 7.63 17.38 5.33
C TRP A 32 6.66 17.55 4.16
N GLU A 33 5.90 18.66 4.10
CA GLU A 33 4.94 18.92 3.01
C GLU A 33 5.62 19.05 1.65
N LYS A 34 6.92 19.38 1.63
CA LYS A 34 7.73 19.45 0.41
C LYS A 34 7.92 18.08 -0.26
N VAL A 35 7.90 17.00 0.52
CA VAL A 35 8.11 15.62 0.04
C VAL A 35 6.85 14.77 0.08
N ALA A 36 5.88 15.15 0.90
CA ALA A 36 4.58 14.52 1.01
C ALA A 36 3.49 15.61 1.06
N PRO A 37 3.06 16.15 -0.11
CA PRO A 37 2.02 17.17 -0.17
C PRO A 37 0.74 16.68 0.50
N ALA A 38 0.19 17.51 1.38
CA ALA A 38 -1.06 17.23 2.06
C ALA A 38 -2.27 17.75 1.25
N ASP A 39 -3.42 17.11 1.44
CA ASP A 39 -4.70 17.66 0.99
C ASP A 39 -5.26 18.73 1.95
N GLU A 40 -6.43 19.28 1.63
CA GLU A 40 -7.11 20.30 2.45
C GLU A 40 -7.41 19.83 3.88
N ALA A 41 -7.51 18.51 4.10
CA ALA A 41 -7.72 17.90 5.42
C ALA A 41 -6.40 17.54 6.11
N ASN A 42 -5.27 18.09 5.65
CA ASN A 42 -3.92 17.82 6.14
C ASN A 42 -3.45 16.36 5.96
N ARG A 43 -4.04 15.60 5.02
CA ARG A 43 -3.69 14.19 4.81
C ARG A 43 -2.71 13.98 3.65
N ILE A 44 -1.76 13.08 3.84
CA ILE A 44 -0.78 12.67 2.82
C ILE A 44 -1.19 11.34 2.17
N SER A 45 -0.87 11.15 0.89
CA SER A 45 -1.14 9.89 0.17
C SER A 45 -0.09 8.82 0.51
N LEU A 46 -0.57 7.66 0.94
CA LEU A 46 0.21 6.46 1.25
C LEU A 46 -0.21 5.31 0.33
N ALA A 47 0.76 4.53 -0.13
CA ALA A 47 0.50 3.35 -0.95
C ALA A 47 0.49 2.08 -0.09
N MET A 48 -0.52 1.24 -0.28
CA MET A 48 -0.56 -0.12 0.27
C MET A 48 0.34 -1.01 -0.57
N ARG A 49 1.63 -1.01 -0.27
CA ARG A 49 2.64 -1.78 -0.98
C ARG A 49 2.85 -3.13 -0.31
N CYS A 50 2.66 -4.20 -1.07
CA CYS A 50 3.03 -5.56 -0.69
C CYS A 50 4.25 -6.03 -1.49
N LEU A 51 4.95 -7.03 -0.96
CA LEU A 51 6.10 -7.65 -1.63
C LEU A 51 5.81 -9.12 -1.90
N LEU A 52 6.01 -9.55 -3.14
CA LEU A 52 5.94 -10.95 -3.54
C LEU A 52 7.37 -11.47 -3.75
N LEU A 53 7.78 -12.41 -2.89
CA LEU A 53 9.11 -13.02 -2.90
C LEU A 53 9.01 -14.44 -3.45
N ARG A 54 9.84 -14.75 -4.45
CA ARG A 54 9.88 -16.08 -5.10
C ARG A 54 11.32 -16.55 -5.27
N ASP A 55 11.61 -17.80 -4.91
CA ASP A 55 12.93 -18.44 -5.13
C ASP A 55 12.87 -19.69 -6.01
N GLY A 56 11.70 -19.97 -6.59
CA GLY A 56 11.43 -21.18 -7.38
C GLY A 56 11.00 -22.40 -6.56
N LYS A 57 11.12 -22.36 -5.23
CA LYS A 57 10.63 -23.40 -4.30
C LYS A 57 9.52 -22.89 -3.41
N ARG A 58 9.53 -21.59 -3.11
CA ARG A 58 8.65 -20.90 -2.18
C ARG A 58 8.17 -19.63 -2.83
N THR A 59 6.92 -19.31 -2.52
CA THR A 59 6.29 -18.02 -2.79
C THR A 59 5.85 -17.46 -1.45
N VAL A 60 6.31 -16.25 -1.13
CA VAL A 60 6.00 -15.57 0.13
C VAL A 60 5.44 -14.20 -0.20
N LEU A 61 4.25 -13.90 0.31
CA LEU A 61 3.65 -12.59 0.26
C LEU A 61 3.89 -11.87 1.60
N VAL A 62 4.41 -10.65 1.55
CA VAL A 62 4.55 -9.75 2.70
C VAL A 62 3.45 -8.70 2.61
N ASP A 63 2.61 -8.66 3.64
CA ASP A 63 1.35 -7.91 3.75
C ASP A 63 0.28 -8.29 2.71
N CYS A 64 -0.98 -7.97 3.01
CA CYS A 64 -2.15 -8.27 2.16
C CYS A 64 -3.02 -7.04 1.86
N GLY A 65 -2.53 -5.82 2.14
CA GLY A 65 -3.32 -4.59 2.06
C GLY A 65 -4.50 -4.56 3.06
N LEU A 66 -5.50 -3.74 2.78
CA LEU A 66 -6.67 -3.55 3.65
C LEU A 66 -7.81 -4.58 3.44
N GLY A 67 -7.74 -5.41 2.40
CA GLY A 67 -8.83 -6.32 2.06
C GLY A 67 -10.11 -5.57 1.66
N HIS A 68 -11.27 -5.99 2.19
CA HIS A 68 -12.59 -5.47 1.79
C HIS A 68 -13.58 -5.33 2.96
N LYS A 69 -13.09 -5.29 4.20
CA LYS A 69 -13.94 -5.26 5.40
C LYS A 69 -14.39 -3.85 5.83
N GLU A 70 -13.82 -2.82 5.21
CA GLU A 70 -14.01 -1.43 5.58
C GLU A 70 -15.35 -0.87 5.07
N ASP A 71 -16.04 -0.12 5.94
CA ASP A 71 -17.32 0.54 5.62
C ASP A 71 -17.13 1.87 4.86
N GLU A 72 -18.23 2.46 4.38
CA GLU A 72 -18.18 3.73 3.63
C GLU A 72 -17.58 4.87 4.43
N ARG A 73 -17.81 4.88 5.76
CA ARG A 73 -17.27 5.91 6.66
C ARG A 73 -15.74 5.83 6.71
N PHE A 74 -15.19 4.64 6.89
CA PHE A 74 -13.75 4.40 6.88
C PHE A 74 -13.15 4.82 5.54
N ARG A 75 -13.78 4.38 4.43
CA ARG A 75 -13.33 4.72 3.07
C ARG A 75 -13.30 6.23 2.83
N ALA A 76 -14.30 6.97 3.30
CA ALA A 76 -14.34 8.43 3.18
C ALA A 76 -13.29 9.11 4.08
N GLN A 77 -13.17 8.67 5.34
CA GLN A 77 -12.23 9.22 6.31
C GLN A 77 -10.78 9.11 5.81
N PHE A 78 -10.42 7.97 5.23
CA PHE A 78 -9.06 7.71 4.74
C PHE A 78 -8.91 7.94 3.24
N ALA A 79 -9.93 8.47 2.55
CA ALA A 79 -9.94 8.63 1.10
C ALA A 79 -9.38 7.38 0.38
N LEU A 80 -9.97 6.22 0.69
CA LEU A 80 -9.48 4.93 0.24
C LEU A 80 -9.68 4.75 -1.27
N GLU A 81 -8.58 4.65 -2.00
CA GLU A 81 -8.48 4.41 -3.43
C GLU A 81 -8.06 2.94 -3.66
N GLN A 82 -9.03 2.03 -3.71
CA GLN A 82 -8.80 0.59 -3.84
C GLN A 82 -9.87 -0.07 -4.72
N ALA A 83 -9.44 -0.85 -5.71
CA ALA A 83 -10.33 -1.69 -6.52
C ALA A 83 -10.72 -2.98 -5.77
N PRO A 84 -11.97 -3.45 -5.90
CA PRO A 84 -12.37 -4.77 -5.40
C PRO A 84 -11.48 -5.89 -5.97
N GLY A 85 -11.06 -6.84 -5.14
CA GLY A 85 -10.26 -7.99 -5.59
C GLY A 85 -8.84 -7.66 -6.07
N ILE A 86 -8.32 -6.47 -5.78
CA ILE A 86 -7.03 -6.00 -6.31
C ILE A 86 -5.84 -6.93 -5.99
N LEU A 87 -5.85 -7.62 -4.84
CA LEU A 87 -4.80 -8.57 -4.50
C LEU A 87 -4.73 -9.71 -5.51
N ASP A 88 -5.87 -10.34 -5.81
CA ASP A 88 -5.93 -11.47 -6.72
C ASP A 88 -5.58 -11.04 -8.16
N LEU A 89 -6.00 -9.84 -8.57
CA LEU A 89 -5.63 -9.25 -9.85
C LEU A 89 -4.11 -9.01 -9.97
N GLU A 90 -3.48 -8.46 -8.93
CA GLU A 90 -2.04 -8.20 -8.91
C GLU A 90 -1.22 -9.49 -8.83
N LEU A 91 -1.68 -10.50 -8.09
CA LEU A 91 -1.04 -11.82 -8.03
C LEU A 91 -1.15 -12.55 -9.38
N ALA A 92 -2.31 -12.51 -10.02
CA ALA A 92 -2.54 -13.16 -11.31
C ALA A 92 -1.64 -12.59 -12.41
N ARG A 93 -1.35 -11.28 -12.39
CA ARG A 93 -0.37 -10.63 -13.29
C ARG A 93 1.05 -11.20 -13.17
N LEU A 94 1.36 -11.86 -12.05
CA LEU A 94 2.64 -12.49 -11.77
C LEU A 94 2.56 -14.03 -11.73
N ASP A 95 1.49 -14.60 -12.29
CA ASP A 95 1.22 -16.04 -12.31
C ASP A 95 1.13 -16.66 -10.91
N CYS A 96 0.60 -15.90 -9.95
CA CYS A 96 0.37 -16.33 -8.57
C CYS A 96 -1.11 -16.22 -8.21
N ARG A 97 -1.53 -16.93 -7.15
CA ARG A 97 -2.89 -16.89 -6.59
C ARG A 97 -2.83 -16.84 -5.07
N SER A 98 -3.96 -16.52 -4.44
CA SER A 98 -4.10 -16.38 -2.99
C SER A 98 -4.61 -17.65 -2.28
N ASP A 99 -5.05 -18.66 -3.04
CA ASP A 99 -5.62 -19.93 -2.58
C ASP A 99 -4.68 -21.15 -2.75
#